data_AF-E4ZCH8-F1
#
_entry.id   AF-E4ZCH8-F1
#
_cell.length_a   1.000
_cell.length_b   1.000
_cell.length_c   1.000
_cell.angle_alpha   90.00
_cell.angle_beta   90.00
_cell.angle_gamma   90.00
#
_symmetry.space_group_name_H-M   'P 1'
#
loop_
_entity.id
_entity.type
_entity.pdbx_description
1 polymer ?
#
loop_
_entity_poly.entity_id
_entity_poly.type
_entity_poly.pdbx_seq_one_letter_code
_entity_poly.pdbx_strand_id
1 'polypeptide(L)'
;MPQTYFTADWHFSHPNIARYCPQFRLQSDNADELNEYLIDCWNRVVTSQDTVYNLGDVCLAKKPAHIEAVLQRLNGQHHLIYGNHDYLIRQNEAHFLNMRKADGHPLLSSASHYLQLKLPEIGNTAILCHYPLYEWDGIHHGLYHLYGHLHDRMAAVKGRVLNVGWDMHGRFLTVQDIDGFLRDLPAVQYFDDKQNVIVGNSTVDAAAKVRARLAALNQ
;
A
#
# COMPACT_ATOMS: atom_id res chain seq x y z
N MET A 1 20.76 13.02 5.10
CA MET A 1 20.00 12.46 6.24
C MET A 1 19.15 11.33 5.71
N PRO A 2 18.92 10.26 6.47
CA PRO A 2 18.02 9.18 6.06
C PRO A 2 16.64 9.72 5.70
N GLN A 3 16.02 9.20 4.65
CA GLN A 3 14.71 9.58 4.17
C GLN A 3 13.71 8.44 4.40
N THR A 4 12.45 8.80 4.68
CA THR A 4 11.31 7.86 4.66
C THR A 4 10.57 7.96 3.33
N TYR A 5 10.35 6.82 2.69
CA TYR A 5 9.63 6.68 1.43
C TYR A 5 8.40 5.78 1.55
N PHE A 6 7.39 6.08 0.73
CA PHE A 6 6.16 5.31 0.57
C PHE A 6 6.01 4.87 -0.89
N THR A 7 5.57 3.64 -1.08
CA THR A 7 5.33 3.04 -2.39
C THR A 7 4.36 1.85 -2.26
N ALA A 8 3.84 1.33 -3.37
CA ALA A 8 3.17 0.01 -3.42
C ALA A 8 3.30 -0.63 -4.81
N ASP A 9 2.84 -1.87 -4.94
CA ASP A 9 2.54 -2.54 -6.22
C ASP A 9 3.76 -2.70 -7.14
N TRP A 10 4.93 -3.04 -6.60
CA TRP A 10 6.15 -3.21 -7.42
C TRP A 10 6.05 -4.40 -8.38
N HIS A 11 5.39 -5.48 -7.96
CA HIS A 11 5.13 -6.65 -8.81
C HIS A 11 6.38 -7.21 -9.51
N PHE A 12 7.48 -7.37 -8.77
CA PHE A 12 8.62 -8.14 -9.26
C PHE A 12 8.17 -9.54 -9.71
N SER A 13 8.84 -10.11 -10.71
CA SER A 13 8.51 -11.41 -11.33
C SER A 13 7.11 -11.51 -11.94
N HIS A 14 6.49 -10.38 -12.31
CA HIS A 14 5.18 -10.33 -12.97
C HIS A 14 5.24 -9.66 -14.36
N PRO A 15 5.77 -10.28 -15.42
CA PRO A 15 5.96 -9.60 -16.72
C PRO A 15 4.67 -9.02 -17.31
N ASN A 16 3.52 -9.64 -17.07
CA ASN A 16 2.22 -9.14 -17.54
C ASN A 16 1.81 -7.80 -16.93
N ILE A 17 2.38 -7.38 -15.79
CA ILE A 17 2.02 -6.11 -15.16
C ILE A 17 2.33 -4.92 -16.06
N ALA A 18 3.39 -5.00 -16.88
CA ALA A 18 3.72 -3.97 -17.85
C ALA A 18 2.63 -3.77 -18.91
N ARG A 19 1.84 -4.81 -19.21
CA ARG A 19 0.70 -4.73 -20.14
C ARG A 19 -0.53 -4.10 -19.48
N TYR A 20 -0.75 -4.38 -18.19
CA TYR A 20 -1.88 -3.82 -17.45
C TYR A 20 -1.66 -2.37 -17.04
N CYS A 21 -0.43 -2.03 -16.63
CA CYS A 21 -0.04 -0.72 -16.12
C CYS A 21 1.22 -0.22 -16.87
N PRO A 22 1.08 0.20 -18.14
CA PRO A 22 2.24 0.44 -19.00
C PRO A 22 2.98 1.75 -18.73
N GLN A 23 2.35 2.71 -18.07
CA GLN A 23 2.79 4.11 -18.01
C GLN A 23 4.23 4.28 -17.49
N PHE A 24 4.61 3.52 -16.46
CA PHE A 24 5.92 3.65 -15.78
C PHE A 24 6.72 2.34 -15.75
N ARG A 25 6.36 1.38 -16.61
CA ARG A 25 6.97 0.05 -16.64
C ARG A 25 7.71 -0.20 -17.93
N LEU A 26 8.86 -0.87 -17.82
CA LEU A 26 9.55 -1.42 -18.96
C LEU A 26 8.66 -2.45 -19.66
N GLN A 27 8.39 -2.23 -20.94
CA GLN A 27 7.63 -3.15 -21.76
C GLN A 27 8.52 -4.33 -22.16
N SER A 28 8.45 -5.41 -21.39
CA SER A 28 9.13 -6.67 -21.69
C SER A 28 8.27 -7.85 -21.24
N ASP A 29 8.29 -8.91 -22.05
CA ASP A 29 7.70 -10.20 -21.70
C ASP A 29 8.66 -11.06 -20.86
N ASN A 30 9.90 -10.59 -20.65
CA ASN A 30 10.90 -11.25 -19.83
C ASN A 30 10.86 -10.70 -18.40
N ALA A 31 10.57 -11.59 -17.45
CA ALA A 31 10.49 -11.24 -16.02
C ALA A 31 11.84 -10.75 -15.47
N ASP A 32 12.96 -11.25 -15.98
CA ASP A 32 14.29 -10.88 -15.50
C ASP A 32 14.65 -9.47 -15.94
N GLU A 33 14.38 -9.10 -17.20
CA GLU A 33 14.58 -7.72 -17.68
C GLU A 33 13.73 -6.71 -16.91
N LEU A 34 12.46 -7.03 -16.64
CA LEU A 34 11.59 -6.18 -15.82
C LEU A 34 12.13 -6.06 -14.39
N ASN A 35 12.61 -7.17 -13.80
CA ASN A 35 13.20 -7.15 -12.47
C ASN A 35 14.45 -6.26 -12.41
N GLU A 36 15.37 -6.39 -13.36
CA GLU A 36 16.57 -5.56 -13.43
C GLU A 36 16.23 -4.07 -13.54
N TYR A 37 15.28 -3.72 -14.41
CA TYR A 37 14.80 -2.35 -14.54
C TYR A 37 14.23 -1.80 -13.23
N LEU A 38 13.35 -2.56 -12.57
CA LEU A 38 12.73 -2.12 -11.32
C LEU A 38 13.75 -2.03 -10.16
N ILE A 39 14.73 -2.92 -10.10
CA ILE A 39 15.83 -2.87 -9.11
C ILE A 39 16.69 -1.62 -9.34
N ASP A 40 17.01 -1.29 -10.59
CA ASP A 40 17.74 -0.07 -10.94
C ASP A 40 16.94 1.19 -10.59
N CYS A 41 15.64 1.25 -10.90
CA CYS A 41 14.74 2.31 -10.46
C CYS A 41 14.73 2.45 -8.92
N TRP A 42 14.66 1.34 -8.19
CA TRP A 42 14.69 1.33 -6.73
C TRP A 42 15.99 1.90 -6.18
N ASN A 43 17.11 1.32 -6.59
CA ASN A 43 18.43 1.59 -6.01
C ASN A 43 19.03 2.94 -6.45
N ARG A 44 18.49 3.56 -7.51
CA ARG A 44 18.84 4.94 -7.88
C ARG A 44 18.37 5.97 -6.87
N VAL A 45 17.29 5.66 -6.13
CA VAL A 45 16.65 6.59 -5.19
C VAL A 45 16.93 6.21 -3.75
N VAL A 46 16.80 4.92 -3.43
CA VAL A 46 16.88 4.42 -2.05
C VAL A 46 18.32 4.01 -1.73
N THR A 47 18.84 4.51 -0.62
CA THR A 47 20.12 4.11 -0.03
C THR A 47 19.90 3.11 1.12
N SER A 48 20.97 2.46 1.59
CA SER A 48 20.87 1.51 2.72
C SER A 48 20.40 2.15 4.04
N GLN A 49 20.55 3.47 4.18
CA GLN A 49 20.15 4.18 5.40
C GLN A 49 18.67 4.56 5.42
N ASP A 50 18.00 4.53 4.26
CA ASP A 50 16.62 4.99 4.12
C ASP A 50 15.61 3.95 4.62
N THR A 51 14.39 4.41 4.91
CA THR A 51 13.27 3.56 5.31
C THR A 51 12.21 3.57 4.23
N VAL A 52 11.73 2.39 3.84
CA VAL A 52 10.70 2.24 2.81
C VAL A 52 9.50 1.51 3.41
N TYR A 53 8.35 2.18 3.42
CA TYR A 53 7.05 1.56 3.64
C TYR A 53 6.47 1.14 2.29
N ASN A 54 6.50 -0.16 2.01
CA ASN A 54 5.92 -0.73 0.80
C ASN A 54 4.54 -1.29 1.12
N LEU A 55 3.49 -0.69 0.57
CA LEU A 55 2.10 -1.03 0.84
C LEU A 55 1.60 -2.16 -0.07
N GLY A 56 2.37 -3.24 -0.14
CA GLY A 56 1.93 -4.54 -0.65
C GLY A 56 2.28 -4.83 -2.10
N ASP A 57 2.07 -6.09 -2.45
CA ASP A 57 2.27 -6.66 -3.78
C ASP A 57 3.69 -6.44 -4.31
N VAL A 58 4.67 -6.83 -3.47
CA VAL A 58 6.10 -6.65 -3.77
C VAL A 58 6.50 -7.51 -4.96
N CYS A 59 6.16 -8.81 -4.92
CA CYS A 59 6.68 -9.78 -5.87
C CYS A 59 5.66 -10.90 -6.13
N LEU A 60 5.38 -11.19 -7.40
CA LEU A 60 4.52 -12.29 -7.85
C LEU A 60 5.34 -13.54 -8.25
N ALA A 61 6.44 -13.79 -7.56
CA ALA A 61 7.20 -15.01 -7.79
C ALA A 61 6.46 -16.25 -7.27
N LYS A 62 6.71 -17.40 -7.90
CA LYS A 62 6.11 -18.69 -7.51
C LYS A 62 6.87 -19.41 -6.38
N LYS A 63 8.04 -18.90 -5.98
CA LYS A 63 8.94 -19.53 -5.01
C LYS A 63 9.52 -18.48 -4.06
N PRO A 64 9.59 -18.73 -2.73
CA PRO A 64 10.19 -17.80 -1.78
C PRO A 64 11.63 -17.39 -2.12
N ALA A 65 12.44 -18.31 -2.67
CA ALA A 65 13.83 -18.04 -3.06
C ALA A 65 13.97 -16.92 -4.11
N HIS A 66 12.99 -16.74 -5.00
CA HIS A 66 13.02 -15.65 -5.98
C HIS A 66 12.65 -14.31 -5.34
N ILE A 67 11.73 -14.31 -4.38
CA ILE A 67 11.39 -13.11 -3.59
C ILE A 67 12.60 -12.69 -2.77
N GLU A 68 13.27 -13.64 -2.13
CA GLU A 68 14.53 -13.39 -1.41
C GLU A 68 15.60 -12.82 -2.34
N ALA A 69 15.81 -13.40 -3.52
CA ALA A 69 16.81 -12.91 -4.47
C ALA A 69 16.56 -11.44 -4.88
N VAL A 70 15.30 -11.02 -5.00
CA VAL A 70 14.93 -9.62 -5.23
C VAL A 70 15.22 -8.79 -3.98
N LEU A 71 14.68 -9.15 -2.82
CA LEU A 71 14.83 -8.38 -1.57
C LEU A 71 16.29 -8.22 -1.13
N GLN A 72 17.15 -9.21 -1.39
CA GLN A 72 18.60 -9.14 -1.18
C GLN A 72 19.25 -7.97 -1.91
N ARG A 73 18.68 -7.55 -3.05
CA ARG A 73 19.22 -6.52 -3.94
C ARG A 73 18.62 -5.14 -3.74
N LEU A 74 17.51 -5.02 -3.00
CA LEU A 74 16.85 -3.73 -2.79
C LEU A 74 17.47 -2.99 -1.62
N ASN A 75 17.93 -1.77 -1.86
CA ASN A 75 18.43 -0.87 -0.81
C ASN A 75 17.33 -0.47 0.17
N GLY A 76 17.73 -0.12 1.40
CA GLY A 76 16.85 0.42 2.44
C GLY A 76 16.37 -0.61 3.46
N GLN A 77 15.71 -0.08 4.47
CA GLN A 77 15.01 -0.81 5.53
C GLN A 77 13.54 -0.95 5.14
N HIS A 78 13.09 -2.20 4.94
CA HIS A 78 11.80 -2.48 4.30
C HIS A 78 10.72 -2.80 5.31
N HIS A 79 9.67 -2.00 5.37
CA HIS A 79 8.45 -2.28 6.12
C HIS A 79 7.32 -2.62 5.15
N LEU A 80 6.87 -3.87 5.17
CA LEU A 80 5.83 -4.36 4.28
C LEU A 80 4.44 -4.24 4.91
N ILE A 81 3.50 -3.62 4.20
CA ILE A 81 2.06 -3.76 4.49
C ILE A 81 1.46 -4.74 3.50
N TYR A 82 1.08 -5.92 3.97
CA TYR A 82 0.71 -7.05 3.11
C TYR A 82 -0.41 -6.74 2.12
N GLY A 83 -0.13 -6.99 0.84
CA GLY A 83 -1.12 -7.09 -0.22
C GLY A 83 -1.62 -8.52 -0.46
N ASN A 84 -2.52 -8.68 -1.44
CA ASN A 84 -3.06 -10.00 -1.79
C ASN A 84 -2.01 -10.94 -2.39
N HIS A 85 -1.00 -10.41 -3.07
CA HIS A 85 0.03 -11.21 -3.72
C HIS A 85 1.20 -11.60 -2.81
N ASP A 86 1.27 -11.05 -1.59
CA ASP A 86 2.36 -11.33 -0.63
C ASP A 86 2.13 -12.62 0.19
N TYR A 87 1.29 -13.55 -0.28
CA TYR A 87 0.95 -14.78 0.46
C TYR A 87 2.17 -15.68 0.72
N LEU A 88 3.12 -15.78 -0.21
CA LEU A 88 4.36 -16.55 0.01
C LEU A 88 5.25 -15.90 1.07
N ILE A 89 5.26 -14.57 1.15
CA ILE A 89 5.97 -13.85 2.21
C ILE A 89 5.32 -14.19 3.55
N ARG A 90 3.98 -14.07 3.65
CA ARG A 90 3.22 -14.42 4.86
C ARG A 90 3.45 -15.86 5.33
N GLN A 91 3.44 -16.83 4.42
CA GLN A 91 3.67 -18.24 4.74
C GLN A 91 5.10 -18.53 5.22
N ASN A 92 6.06 -17.66 4.89
CA ASN A 92 7.47 -17.82 5.24
C ASN A 92 7.98 -16.59 6.01
N GLU A 93 7.10 -15.93 6.78
CA GLU A 93 7.37 -14.62 7.39
C GLU A 93 8.64 -14.65 8.26
N ALA A 94 8.78 -15.68 9.10
CA ALA A 94 9.96 -15.85 9.94
C ALA A 94 11.28 -15.88 9.13
N HIS A 95 11.27 -16.44 7.92
CA HIS A 95 12.45 -16.42 7.04
C HIS A 95 12.77 -14.99 6.60
N PHE A 96 11.78 -14.25 6.08
CA PHE A 96 11.99 -12.89 5.58
C PHE A 96 12.32 -11.87 6.67
N LEU A 97 11.85 -12.05 7.90
CA LEU A 97 12.18 -11.19 9.03
C LEU A 97 13.57 -11.48 9.64
N ASN A 98 14.07 -12.72 9.53
CA ASN A 98 15.32 -13.14 10.17
C ASN A 98 16.52 -13.24 9.21
N MET A 99 16.30 -13.54 7.94
CA MET A 99 17.38 -13.56 6.95
C MET A 99 17.95 -12.15 6.77
N ARG A 100 19.28 -12.05 6.70
CA ARG A 100 20.00 -10.79 6.60
C ARG A 100 20.52 -10.56 5.17
N LYS A 101 20.47 -9.29 4.78
CA LYS A 101 21.13 -8.76 3.58
C LYS A 101 22.61 -8.57 3.84
N ALA A 102 23.38 -8.33 2.78
CA ALA A 102 24.80 -8.02 2.86
C ALA A 102 25.11 -6.75 3.67
N ASP A 103 24.18 -5.79 3.72
CA ASP A 103 24.28 -4.56 4.52
C ASP A 103 23.91 -4.76 6.00
N GLY A 104 23.53 -5.98 6.41
CA GLY A 104 23.18 -6.33 7.78
C GLY A 104 21.71 -6.09 8.16
N HIS A 105 20.91 -5.46 7.30
CA HIS A 105 19.46 -5.34 7.53
C HIS A 105 18.75 -6.68 7.29
N PRO A 106 17.59 -6.93 7.93
CA PRO A 106 16.70 -8.01 7.51
C PRO A 106 16.23 -7.81 6.06
N LEU A 107 15.76 -8.88 5.40
CA LEU A 107 15.04 -8.73 4.12
C LEU A 107 13.79 -7.87 4.31
N LEU A 108 13.07 -8.03 5.42
CA LEU A 108 11.98 -7.18 5.88
C LEU A 108 12.18 -6.78 7.35
N SER A 109 12.21 -5.48 7.64
CA SER A 109 12.28 -4.92 9.00
C SER A 109 10.98 -5.15 9.78
N SER A 110 9.84 -5.13 9.09
CA SER A 110 8.55 -5.58 9.63
C SER A 110 7.61 -5.98 8.52
N ALA A 111 6.55 -6.71 8.89
CA ALA A 111 5.44 -6.97 8.00
C ALA A 111 4.11 -7.01 8.78
N SER A 112 3.05 -6.38 8.26
CA SER A 112 1.72 -6.37 8.87
C SER A 112 0.61 -6.12 7.85
N HIS A 113 -0.66 -6.34 8.19
CA HIS A 113 -1.78 -6.00 7.30
C HIS A 113 -2.22 -4.53 7.39
N TYR A 114 -1.86 -3.88 8.50
CA TYR A 114 -2.28 -2.54 8.86
C TYR A 114 -1.20 -1.92 9.75
N LEU A 115 -0.94 -0.63 9.58
CA LEU A 115 -0.02 0.11 10.44
C LEU A 115 -0.50 1.54 10.66
N GLN A 116 -0.50 1.98 11.92
CA GLN A 116 -0.63 3.38 12.28
C GLN A 116 0.77 3.96 12.48
N LEU A 117 1.17 4.87 11.59
CA LEU A 117 2.50 5.44 11.54
C LEU A 117 2.47 6.93 11.88
N LYS A 118 3.17 7.32 12.95
CA LYS A 118 3.36 8.74 13.28
C LYS A 118 4.37 9.37 12.32
N LEU A 119 4.02 10.53 11.77
CA LEU A 119 4.84 11.32 10.86
C LEU A 119 5.14 12.68 11.52
N PRO A 120 6.10 12.74 12.45
CA PRO A 120 6.37 13.94 13.25
C PRO A 120 6.81 15.14 12.40
N GLU A 121 7.47 14.89 11.26
CA GLU A 121 7.94 15.93 10.32
C GLU A 121 6.81 16.82 9.78
N ILE A 122 5.59 16.30 9.75
CA ILE A 122 4.38 17.00 9.27
C ILE A 122 3.30 17.08 10.35
N GLY A 123 3.61 16.68 11.59
CA GLY A 123 2.68 16.71 12.71
C GLY A 123 1.40 15.88 12.49
N ASN A 124 1.48 14.79 11.71
CA ASN A 124 0.32 13.96 11.35
C ASN A 124 0.58 12.47 11.61
N THR A 125 -0.44 11.63 11.44
CA THR A 125 -0.37 10.17 11.49
C THR A 125 -0.99 9.60 10.22
N ALA A 126 -0.33 8.62 9.63
CA ALA A 126 -0.82 7.89 8.47
C ALA A 126 -1.27 6.49 8.86
N ILE A 127 -2.45 6.11 8.36
CA ILE A 127 -2.96 4.75 8.37
C ILE A 127 -2.55 4.06 7.07
N LEU A 128 -1.72 3.04 7.17
CA LEU A 128 -1.25 2.26 6.03
C LEU A 128 -2.03 0.96 5.94
N CYS A 129 -2.67 0.72 4.80
CA CYS A 129 -3.27 -0.56 4.44
C CYS A 129 -3.14 -0.72 2.93
N HIS A 130 -2.82 -1.92 2.44
CA HIS A 130 -2.72 -2.13 0.99
C HIS A 130 -4.04 -1.79 0.27
N TYR A 131 -5.17 -2.15 0.86
CA TYR A 131 -6.49 -1.85 0.31
C TYR A 131 -6.97 -0.45 0.71
N PRO A 132 -7.66 0.27 -0.19
CA PRO A 132 -8.32 1.51 0.19
C PRO A 132 -9.43 1.22 1.21
N LEU A 133 -9.39 1.93 2.33
CA LEU A 133 -10.41 1.89 3.36
C LEU A 133 -11.42 3.01 3.12
N TYR A 134 -12.71 2.67 3.13
CA TYR A 134 -13.77 3.68 3.09
C TYR A 134 -13.77 4.54 4.36
N GLU A 135 -13.41 3.94 5.49
CA GLU A 135 -13.31 4.59 6.79
C GLU A 135 -12.11 4.04 7.55
N TRP A 136 -11.36 4.91 8.24
CA TRP A 136 -10.17 4.55 9.01
C TRP A 136 -10.09 5.36 10.31
N ASP A 137 -9.25 4.87 11.23
CA ASP A 137 -9.06 5.54 12.51
C ASP A 137 -8.59 6.99 12.33
N GLY A 138 -9.30 7.92 12.96
CA GLY A 138 -9.01 9.35 12.89
C GLY A 138 -9.30 10.05 11.56
N ILE A 139 -10.09 9.46 10.65
CA ILE A 139 -10.53 10.13 9.41
C ILE A 139 -11.20 11.49 9.67
N HIS A 140 -11.98 11.59 10.74
CA HIS A 140 -12.68 12.81 11.17
C HIS A 140 -11.76 13.86 11.80
N HIS A 141 -10.56 13.43 12.23
CA HIS A 141 -9.47 14.30 12.67
C HIS A 141 -8.53 14.68 11.51
N GLY A 142 -8.80 14.21 10.29
CA GLY A 142 -7.96 14.49 9.12
C GLY A 142 -6.62 13.74 9.14
N LEU A 143 -6.56 12.58 9.79
CA LEU A 143 -5.43 11.66 9.66
C LEU A 143 -5.36 11.11 8.23
N TYR A 144 -4.15 10.82 7.76
CA TYR A 144 -3.95 10.36 6.40
C TYR A 144 -4.21 8.87 6.27
N HIS A 145 -4.69 8.43 5.11
CA HIS A 145 -4.71 7.02 4.74
C HIS A 145 -3.95 6.81 3.44
N LEU A 146 -2.96 5.92 3.46
CA LEU A 146 -2.19 5.53 2.30
C LEU A 146 -2.51 4.09 1.91
N TYR A 147 -2.64 3.84 0.61
CA TYR A 147 -2.99 2.53 0.05
C TYR A 147 -2.30 2.26 -1.29
N GLY A 148 -2.40 1.02 -1.79
CA GLY A 148 -1.91 0.58 -3.10
C GLY A 148 -3.05 -0.10 -3.88
N HIS A 149 -2.83 -1.30 -4.40
CA HIS A 149 -3.85 -2.25 -4.92
C HIS A 149 -4.57 -1.84 -6.20
N LEU A 150 -4.96 -0.58 -6.33
CA LEU A 150 -5.72 -0.05 -7.45
C LEU A 150 -4.84 0.33 -8.64
N HIS A 151 -3.51 0.17 -8.52
CA HIS A 151 -2.53 0.52 -9.55
C HIS A 151 -2.63 1.98 -9.99
N ASP A 152 -2.88 2.25 -11.27
CA ASP A 152 -3.03 3.57 -11.88
C ASP A 152 -4.43 4.19 -11.64
N ARG A 153 -5.25 3.59 -10.76
CA ARG A 153 -6.58 4.08 -10.41
C ARG A 153 -6.65 4.62 -8.98
N MET A 154 -7.62 5.49 -8.76
CA MET A 154 -7.95 6.02 -7.44
C MET A 154 -9.25 5.42 -6.89
N ALA A 155 -9.28 5.19 -5.59
CA ALA A 155 -10.48 4.84 -4.87
C ALA A 155 -11.41 6.06 -4.79
N ALA A 156 -12.71 5.85 -5.03
CA ALA A 156 -13.73 6.86 -4.86
C ALA A 156 -14.11 7.03 -3.36
N VAL A 157 -13.12 7.38 -2.53
CA VAL A 157 -13.25 7.58 -1.09
C VAL A 157 -12.93 9.04 -0.76
N LYS A 158 -13.71 9.65 0.15
CA LYS A 158 -13.51 11.02 0.60
C LYS A 158 -12.46 11.09 1.71
N GLY A 159 -11.93 12.29 1.92
CA GLY A 159 -10.98 12.58 2.99
C GLY A 159 -9.54 12.59 2.48
N ARG A 160 -8.60 12.47 3.41
CA ARG A 160 -7.17 12.59 3.14
C ARG A 160 -6.56 11.22 2.85
N VAL A 161 -6.83 10.73 1.63
CA VAL A 161 -6.51 9.37 1.20
C VAL A 161 -5.74 9.38 -0.11
N LEU A 162 -4.68 8.58 -0.21
CA LEU A 162 -3.78 8.57 -1.36
C LEU A 162 -3.34 7.16 -1.77
N ASN A 163 -3.47 6.86 -3.05
CA ASN A 163 -2.82 5.70 -3.65
C ASN A 163 -1.33 6.03 -3.81
N VAL A 164 -0.44 5.25 -3.21
CA VAL A 164 1.03 5.41 -3.27
C VAL A 164 1.69 4.39 -4.20
N GLY A 165 0.91 3.64 -4.99
CA GLY A 165 1.40 2.64 -5.93
C GLY A 165 2.36 3.20 -6.97
N TRP A 166 3.37 2.40 -7.34
CA TRP A 166 4.34 2.77 -8.38
C TRP A 166 3.63 3.09 -9.71
N ASP A 167 2.60 2.33 -10.04
CA ASP A 167 1.83 2.49 -11.28
C ASP A 167 1.11 3.85 -11.36
N MET A 168 0.86 4.52 -10.22
CA MET A 168 0.27 5.86 -10.17
C MET A 168 1.32 6.98 -10.35
N HIS A 169 2.51 6.82 -9.78
CA HIS A 169 3.47 7.92 -9.61
C HIS A 169 4.77 7.78 -10.40
N GLY A 170 5.18 6.55 -10.73
CA GLY A 170 6.48 6.26 -11.37
C GLY A 170 7.69 6.64 -10.51
N ARG A 171 7.50 6.90 -9.22
CA ARG A 171 8.53 7.29 -8.25
C ARG A 171 8.10 6.96 -6.82
N PHE A 172 9.06 6.94 -5.90
CA PHE A 172 8.78 6.96 -4.47
C PHE A 172 8.20 8.31 -4.03
N LEU A 173 7.35 8.26 -3.00
CA LEU A 173 6.84 9.46 -2.34
C LEU A 173 7.52 9.65 -0.97
N THR A 174 8.00 10.85 -0.71
CA THR A 174 8.49 11.27 0.62
C THR A 174 7.34 11.67 1.53
N VAL A 175 7.61 11.83 2.84
CA VAL A 175 6.63 12.36 3.79
C VAL A 175 6.08 13.72 3.33
N GLN A 176 6.94 14.58 2.76
CA GLN A 176 6.57 15.89 2.26
C GLN A 176 5.73 15.83 0.97
N ASP A 177 6.00 14.85 0.09
CA ASP A 177 5.13 14.61 -1.06
C ASP A 177 3.71 14.23 -0.61
N ILE A 178 3.61 13.28 0.32
CA ILE A 178 2.32 12.84 0.88
C ILE A 178 1.56 14.03 1.46
N ASP A 179 2.22 14.84 2.29
CA ASP A 179 1.61 16.03 2.88
C ASP A 179 1.16 17.04 1.82
N GLY A 180 1.99 17.26 0.79
CA GLY A 180 1.67 18.15 -0.33
C GLY A 180 0.41 17.76 -1.10
N PHE A 181 0.11 16.46 -1.21
CA PHE A 181 -1.14 15.99 -1.81
C PHE A 181 -2.35 16.12 -0.88
N LEU A 182 -2.16 15.96 0.43
CA LEU A 182 -3.26 15.65 1.35
C LEU A 182 -3.65 16.77 2.31
N ARG A 183 -2.73 17.66 2.70
CA ARG A 183 -2.95 18.60 3.83
C ARG A 183 -4.12 19.56 3.61
N ASP A 184 -4.33 19.98 2.37
CA ASP A 184 -5.34 20.98 1.99
C ASP A 184 -6.71 20.36 1.74
N LEU A 185 -6.82 19.02 1.74
CA LEU A 185 -8.08 18.32 1.64
C LEU A 185 -8.84 18.37 2.99
N PRO A 186 -10.19 18.40 2.97
CA PRO A 186 -10.99 18.46 4.18
C PRO A 186 -10.97 17.12 4.94
N ALA A 187 -11.06 17.20 6.27
CA ALA A 187 -11.42 16.04 7.09
C ALA A 187 -12.87 15.64 6.83
N VAL A 188 -13.18 14.34 6.90
CA VAL A 188 -14.56 13.86 6.70
C VAL A 188 -15.38 14.12 7.95
N GLN A 189 -16.60 14.64 7.81
CA GLN A 189 -17.53 14.89 8.90
C GLN A 189 -18.84 14.14 8.64
N TYR A 190 -19.39 13.46 9.64
CA TYR A 190 -20.56 12.58 9.50
C TYR A 190 -21.80 13.07 10.28
N PHE A 191 -21.87 14.36 10.62
CA PHE A 191 -22.88 14.91 11.55
C PHE A 191 -24.36 14.64 11.17
N ASP A 192 -24.67 14.26 9.93
CA ASP A 192 -26.05 14.06 9.45
C ASP A 192 -26.28 12.78 8.62
N ASP A 193 -25.49 11.71 8.83
CA ASP A 193 -25.66 10.45 8.07
C ASP A 193 -26.85 9.57 8.54
N LYS A 194 -28.01 10.21 8.78
CA LYS A 194 -29.25 9.52 9.14
C LYS A 194 -29.77 8.63 8.02
N GLN A 195 -29.35 8.87 6.78
CA GLN A 195 -29.79 8.12 5.60
C GLN A 195 -29.21 6.69 5.55
N ASN A 196 -28.08 6.45 6.24
CA ASN A 196 -27.47 5.12 6.34
C ASN A 196 -27.86 4.36 7.60
N VAL A 197 -28.68 4.95 8.49
CA VAL A 197 -29.15 4.29 9.71
C VAL A 197 -30.26 3.31 9.38
N ILE A 198 -30.04 2.02 9.67
CA ILE A 198 -31.07 0.99 9.56
C ILE A 198 -31.79 0.83 10.90
N VAL A 199 -33.03 1.31 10.97
CA VAL A 199 -33.90 1.15 12.14
C VAL A 199 -34.97 0.11 11.84
N GLY A 200 -34.94 -1.02 12.56
CA GLY A 200 -35.94 -2.07 12.48
C GLY A 200 -36.75 -2.20 13.78
N ASN A 201 -38.01 -2.62 13.69
CA ASN A 201 -38.89 -2.83 14.85
C ASN A 201 -38.85 -4.28 15.37
N SER A 202 -38.11 -5.16 14.69
CA SER A 202 -37.80 -6.54 15.11
C SER A 202 -36.53 -7.01 14.40
N THR A 203 -35.97 -8.14 14.82
CA THR A 203 -34.80 -8.75 14.15
C THR A 203 -35.08 -9.13 12.70
N VAL A 204 -36.29 -9.62 12.40
CA VAL A 204 -36.74 -9.98 11.05
C VAL A 204 -36.87 -8.74 10.17
N ASP A 205 -37.48 -7.67 10.68
CA ASP A 205 -37.64 -6.39 9.98
C ASP A 205 -36.28 -5.72 9.72
N ALA A 206 -35.40 -5.68 10.72
CA ALA A 206 -34.04 -5.15 10.57
C ALA A 206 -33.27 -5.92 9.48
N ALA A 207 -33.33 -7.25 9.47
CA ALA A 207 -32.66 -8.06 8.46
C ALA A 207 -33.21 -7.81 7.04
N ALA A 208 -34.52 -7.60 6.90
CA ALA A 208 -35.14 -7.25 5.61
C ALA A 208 -34.67 -5.88 5.11
N LYS A 209 -34.61 -4.87 6.00
CA LYS A 209 -34.11 -3.53 5.68
C LYS A 209 -32.62 -3.53 5.34
N VAL A 210 -31.79 -4.28 6.07
CA VAL A 210 -30.37 -4.49 5.73
C VAL A 210 -30.24 -5.07 4.33
N ARG A 211 -30.99 -6.15 4.00
CA ARG A 211 -30.96 -6.75 2.65
C ARG A 211 -31.38 -5.76 1.57
N ALA A 212 -32.43 -4.98 1.80
CA ALA A 212 -32.89 -3.98 0.85
C ALA A 212 -31.84 -2.87 0.64
N ARG A 213 -31.20 -2.39 1.71
CA ARG A 213 -30.14 -1.39 1.61
C ARG A 213 -28.91 -1.93 0.87
N LEU A 214 -28.49 -3.15 1.18
CA LEU A 214 -27.40 -3.81 0.47
C LEU A 214 -27.72 -3.95 -1.03
N ALA A 215 -28.93 -4.38 -1.40
CA ALA A 215 -29.34 -4.44 -2.79
C ALA A 215 -29.30 -3.05 -3.47
N ALA A 216 -29.76 -1.99 -2.80
CA ALA A 216 -29.74 -0.63 -3.35
C ALA A 216 -28.33 -0.06 -3.52
N LEU A 217 -27.35 -0.48 -2.72
CA LEU A 217 -25.95 -0.08 -2.86
C LEU A 217 -25.24 -0.76 -4.04
N ASN A 218 -25.85 -1.77 -4.67
CA ASN A 218 -25.26 -2.57 -5.75
C ASN A 218 -26.04 -2.45 -7.09
N GLN A 219 -26.90 -1.44 -7.22
CA GLN A 219 -27.59 -1.08 -8.48
C GLN A 219 -26.88 0.10 -9.14
#